data_AF-A0A538HPF6-F1
#
_entry.id   AF-A0A538HPF6-F1
#
_cell.length_a   1.000
_cell.length_b   1.000
_cell.length_c   1.000
_cell.angle_alpha   90.00
_cell.angle_beta   90.00
_cell.angle_gamma   90.00
#
_symmetry.space_group_name_H-M   'P 1'
#
loop_
_entity.id
_entity.type
_entity.pdbx_description
1 polymer ?
#
loop_
_entity_poly.entity_id
_entity_poly.type
_entity_poly.pdbx_seq_one_letter_code
_entity_poly.pdbx_strand_id
1 'polypeptide(L)'
;MSRINLRRAGALTAAAVSALMLIPAASPAVEPPYKDASGDNGPGGDVTGVTVDNDKATGQVVFRITGANLSRSPDQMTTVDIDTDANPLTGDIVSGGADFWFGVAGDGYGFQRYDGRDWVDTPYATVTISGGGGGLTISVNRSELGNTDDFNFDVETIQLVGQDDFNKGDSAPDVGMYNYSLDAHGPLIGSIEVRTTPSAGPKAGKAFSVVPTNLKLPPTQLLSTGAATIVPDTYSCKATLKGKRLAGSGTGGCTFRVPKKKTQGKKILVVMTVAYQGATKAFPLTFSVS
;
A
#
# COMPACT_ATOMS: atom_id res chain seq x y z
N MET A 1 -12.79 -14.24 23.49
CA MET A 1 -11.80 -13.17 23.32
C MET A 1 -10.77 -13.27 24.42
N SER A 2 -9.54 -13.60 24.05
CA SER A 2 -8.40 -13.59 24.97
C SER A 2 -8.18 -12.14 25.45
N ARG A 3 -7.78 -11.94 26.71
CA ARG A 3 -7.44 -10.59 27.19
C ARG A 3 -6.19 -10.11 26.47
N ILE A 4 -6.27 -8.98 25.77
CA ILE A 4 -5.10 -8.34 25.17
C ILE A 4 -4.22 -7.82 26.31
N ASN A 5 -3.02 -8.36 26.46
CA ASN A 5 -2.05 -7.89 27.44
C ASN A 5 -1.25 -6.74 26.82
N LEU A 6 -1.65 -5.51 27.11
CA LEU A 6 -0.90 -4.33 26.67
C LEU A 6 0.41 -4.21 27.45
N ARG A 7 1.50 -4.12 26.71
CA ARG A 7 2.86 -3.88 27.19
C ARG A 7 3.11 -2.38 27.20
N ARG A 8 3.75 -1.84 28.23
CA ARG A 8 4.15 -0.42 28.20
C ARG A 8 5.27 -0.21 27.20
N ALA A 9 5.17 0.86 26.41
CA ALA A 9 6.30 1.37 25.65
C ALA A 9 7.40 1.79 26.63
N GLY A 10 8.45 0.96 26.74
CA GLY A 10 9.55 1.22 27.65
C GLY A 10 10.36 2.44 27.21
N ALA A 11 10.77 3.29 28.17
CA ALA A 11 11.86 4.22 27.93
C ALA A 11 13.15 3.40 27.75
N LEU A 12 13.70 3.36 26.54
CA LEU A 12 14.98 2.72 26.27
C LEU A 12 16.07 3.37 27.14
N THR A 13 16.59 2.62 28.12
CA THR A 13 17.85 2.95 28.78
C THR A 13 18.96 2.57 27.81
N ALA A 14 19.40 3.56 27.02
CA ALA A 14 20.46 3.38 26.04
C ALA A 14 21.80 3.07 26.72
N ALA A 15 22.25 1.82 26.63
CA ALA A 15 23.68 1.53 26.68
C ALA A 15 24.29 2.05 25.38
N ALA A 16 25.07 3.12 25.46
CA ALA A 16 25.59 3.84 24.30
C ALA A 16 26.59 2.99 23.49
N VAL A 17 26.09 2.35 22.43
CA VAL A 17 26.88 2.05 21.23
C VAL A 17 26.41 3.04 20.17
N SER A 18 27.15 4.13 19.99
CA SER A 18 26.83 5.15 18.99
C SER A 18 27.06 4.62 17.56
N ALA A 19 26.12 3.84 17.05
CA ALA A 19 25.91 3.76 15.61
C ALA A 19 25.14 5.03 15.22
N LEU A 20 25.81 5.92 14.50
CA LEU A 20 25.24 7.17 14.00
C LEU A 20 24.17 6.84 12.95
N MET A 21 22.95 6.55 13.38
CA MET A 21 21.80 6.48 12.48
C MET A 21 21.55 7.91 11.97
N LEU A 22 22.01 8.18 10.76
CA LEU A 22 21.61 9.36 10.00
C LEU A 22 20.11 9.25 9.76
N ILE A 23 19.29 9.84 10.64
CA ILE A 23 17.89 10.11 10.35
C ILE A 23 17.91 11.15 9.21
N PRO A 24 17.43 10.82 8.01
CA PRO A 24 17.36 11.79 6.92
C PRO A 24 16.55 13.00 7.40
N ALA A 25 17.08 14.20 7.19
CA ALA A 25 16.36 15.45 7.43
C ALA A 25 14.99 15.38 6.74
N ALA A 26 13.95 15.85 7.42
CA ALA A 26 12.58 15.83 6.92
C ALA A 26 12.50 16.40 5.50
N SER A 27 12.33 15.50 4.52
CA SER A 27 11.90 15.87 3.18
C SER A 27 10.60 16.67 3.29
N PRO A 28 10.31 17.61 2.37
CA PRO A 28 9.00 18.26 2.30
C PRO A 28 7.93 17.17 2.39
N ALA A 29 6.91 17.36 3.24
CA ALA A 29 5.93 16.33 3.58
C ALA A 29 5.38 15.72 2.29
N VAL A 30 5.90 14.56 1.93
CA VAL A 30 5.37 13.75 0.83
C VAL A 30 4.07 13.23 1.38
N GLU A 31 2.97 13.57 0.71
CA GLU A 31 1.66 13.05 1.05
C GLU A 31 1.73 11.51 1.12
N PRO A 32 1.13 10.87 2.14
CA PRO A 32 1.19 9.42 2.27
C PRO A 32 0.72 8.72 0.99
N PRO A 33 1.44 7.70 0.50
CA PRO A 33 1.04 6.98 -0.71
C PRO A 33 -0.25 6.18 -0.52
N TYR A 34 -0.49 5.67 0.69
CA TYR A 34 -1.74 5.01 1.06
C TYR A 34 -2.64 6.07 1.70
N LYS A 35 -3.59 6.58 0.92
CA LYS A 35 -4.52 7.63 1.37
C LYS A 35 -5.79 7.01 1.89
N ASP A 36 -6.34 7.66 2.88
CA ASP A 36 -7.67 7.40 3.39
C ASP A 36 -8.46 8.71 3.41
N ALA A 37 -9.79 8.63 3.35
CA ALA A 37 -10.59 9.85 3.44
C ALA A 37 -10.51 10.40 4.88
N SER A 38 -10.94 11.65 5.06
CA SER A 38 -10.91 12.29 6.37
C SER A 38 -12.34 12.50 6.84
N GLY A 39 -12.64 12.18 8.10
CA GLY A 39 -13.94 12.42 8.71
C GLY A 39 -15.00 11.33 8.46
N ASP A 40 -14.56 10.15 8.04
CA ASP A 40 -15.28 8.87 7.93
C ASP A 40 -15.23 8.03 9.22
N ASN A 41 -14.32 8.38 10.13
CA ASN A 41 -14.01 7.74 11.41
C ASN A 41 -15.10 7.66 12.50
N GLY A 42 -16.34 8.06 12.21
CA GLY A 42 -17.39 8.21 13.23
C GLY A 42 -16.91 9.04 14.44
N PRO A 43 -17.06 8.57 15.70
CA PRO A 43 -16.57 9.27 16.89
C PRO A 43 -15.12 8.89 17.30
N GLY A 44 -14.45 7.99 16.58
CA GLY A 44 -13.14 7.43 16.95
C GLY A 44 -11.93 8.25 16.43
N GLY A 45 -10.78 7.58 16.28
CA GLY A 45 -9.60 8.18 15.63
C GLY A 45 -9.75 8.17 14.11
N ASP A 46 -9.17 9.15 13.43
CA ASP A 46 -9.34 9.39 11.98
C ASP A 46 -7.99 9.17 11.29
N VAL A 47 -7.80 8.05 10.62
CA VAL A 47 -6.62 7.78 9.80
C VAL A 47 -6.81 8.54 8.50
N THR A 48 -5.77 9.23 8.05
CA THR A 48 -5.80 9.99 6.78
C THR A 48 -4.75 9.49 5.79
N GLY A 49 -3.86 8.62 6.27
CA GLY A 49 -2.95 7.91 5.41
C GLY A 49 -1.86 7.17 6.15
N VAL A 50 -1.18 6.33 5.38
CA VAL A 50 -0.08 5.49 5.83
C VAL A 50 1.07 5.62 4.86
N THR A 51 2.28 5.73 5.40
CA THR A 51 3.53 5.50 4.66
C THR A 51 4.17 4.25 5.22
N VAL A 52 4.54 3.33 4.33
CA VAL A 52 5.30 2.14 4.70
C VAL A 52 6.69 2.26 4.09
N ASP A 53 7.70 2.29 4.95
CA ASP A 53 9.10 2.29 4.55
C ASP A 53 9.75 0.97 4.94
N ASN A 54 10.70 0.51 4.13
CA ASN A 54 11.46 -0.69 4.42
C ASN A 54 12.94 -0.53 4.09
N ASP A 55 13.77 -1.28 4.82
CA ASP A 55 15.15 -1.54 4.46
C ASP A 55 15.34 -3.06 4.33
N LYS A 56 15.43 -3.55 3.09
CA LYS A 56 15.57 -4.98 2.82
C LYS A 56 16.91 -5.55 3.31
N ALA A 57 17.95 -4.72 3.48
CA ALA A 57 19.25 -5.18 3.96
C ALA A 57 19.22 -5.49 5.47
N THR A 58 18.51 -4.68 6.25
CA THR A 58 18.34 -4.88 7.70
C THR A 58 17.08 -5.66 8.06
N GLY A 59 16.12 -5.75 7.14
CA GLY A 59 14.80 -6.36 7.35
C GLY A 59 13.80 -5.44 8.07
N GLN A 60 14.13 -4.17 8.28
CA GLN A 60 13.27 -3.24 8.99
C GLN A 60 12.05 -2.88 8.13
N VAL A 61 10.85 -2.94 8.72
CA VAL A 61 9.60 -2.39 8.19
C VAL A 61 9.09 -1.32 9.15
N VAL A 62 8.64 -0.19 8.63
CA VAL A 62 8.15 0.95 9.41
C VAL A 62 6.84 1.46 8.82
N PHE A 63 5.78 1.40 9.62
CA PHE A 63 4.49 2.00 9.34
C PHE A 63 4.44 3.38 10.00
N ARG A 64 4.20 4.42 9.20
CA ARG A 64 3.96 5.80 9.64
C ARG A 64 2.52 6.14 9.32
N ILE A 65 1.70 6.23 10.35
CA ILE A 65 0.26 6.45 10.26
C ILE A 65 0.01 7.92 10.61
N THR A 66 -0.70 8.64 9.75
CA THR A 66 -1.09 10.03 9.96
C THR A 66 -2.59 10.13 10.16
N GLY A 67 -3.03 10.99 11.07
CA GLY A 67 -4.46 11.07 11.40
C GLY A 67 -4.77 12.03 12.53
N ALA A 68 -5.95 11.87 13.13
CA ALA A 68 -6.38 12.55 14.34
C ALA A 68 -6.79 11.56 15.42
N ASN A 69 -6.52 11.91 16.69
CA ASN A 69 -6.87 11.12 17.87
C ASN A 69 -6.32 9.67 17.90
N LEU A 70 -5.22 9.39 17.20
CA LEU A 70 -4.61 8.06 17.16
C LEU A 70 -4.07 7.66 18.54
N SER A 71 -4.56 6.58 19.14
CA SER A 71 -4.06 6.02 20.41
C SER A 71 -3.84 7.01 21.58
N ARG A 72 -4.60 8.11 21.69
CA ARG A 72 -4.34 9.16 22.70
C ARG A 72 -4.60 8.73 24.14
N SER A 73 -5.41 7.71 24.33
CA SER A 73 -5.77 7.18 25.64
C SER A 73 -5.86 5.65 25.60
N PRO A 74 -5.87 4.97 26.77
CA PRO A 74 -6.10 3.53 26.83
C PRO A 74 -7.45 3.08 26.25
N ASP A 75 -8.41 3.99 26.10
CA ASP A 75 -9.72 3.70 25.52
C ASP A 75 -9.77 3.94 23.99
N GLN A 76 -8.66 4.38 23.39
CA GLN A 76 -8.52 4.61 21.95
C GLN A 76 -7.39 3.74 21.45
N MET A 77 -7.72 2.79 20.58
CA MET A 77 -6.74 1.89 20.00
C MET A 77 -6.57 2.21 18.52
N THR A 78 -5.32 2.17 18.05
CA THR A 78 -5.00 2.12 16.62
C THR A 78 -4.33 0.79 16.36
N THR A 79 -4.84 0.04 15.38
CA THR A 79 -4.37 -1.29 15.03
C THR A 79 -3.69 -1.30 13.68
N VAL A 80 -2.87 -2.33 13.45
CA VAL A 80 -2.37 -2.68 12.12
C VAL A 80 -2.49 -4.19 11.99
N ASP A 81 -3.39 -4.66 11.14
CA ASP A 81 -3.47 -6.06 10.77
C ASP A 81 -2.57 -6.31 9.55
N ILE A 82 -1.87 -7.43 9.55
CA ILE A 82 -0.88 -7.76 8.52
C ILE A 82 -1.07 -9.21 8.07
N ASP A 83 -1.49 -9.39 6.82
CA ASP A 83 -1.50 -10.65 6.08
C ASP A 83 -0.13 -10.78 5.39
N THR A 84 0.74 -11.62 5.96
CA THR A 84 2.17 -11.65 5.63
C THR A 84 2.53 -12.48 4.41
N ASP A 85 1.58 -13.23 3.86
CA ASP A 85 1.74 -13.95 2.60
C ASP A 85 0.90 -13.38 1.46
N ALA A 86 0.24 -12.24 1.71
CA ALA A 86 -0.63 -11.51 0.78
C ALA A 86 -1.72 -12.41 0.19
N ASN A 87 -2.22 -13.35 0.98
CA ASN A 87 -3.26 -14.27 0.62
C ASN A 87 -4.41 -14.19 1.64
N PRO A 88 -5.54 -13.55 1.29
CA PRO A 88 -6.63 -13.31 2.22
C PRO A 88 -7.43 -14.58 2.60
N LEU A 89 -6.98 -15.74 2.13
CA LEU A 89 -7.55 -17.07 2.44
C LEU A 89 -6.72 -17.85 3.46
N THR A 90 -5.55 -17.33 3.83
CA THR A 90 -4.70 -17.78 4.94
C THR A 90 -4.88 -16.83 6.13
N GLY A 91 -4.28 -17.14 7.30
CA GLY A 91 -4.45 -16.32 8.51
C GLY A 91 -5.87 -16.27 9.09
N ASP A 92 -6.19 -15.18 9.79
CA ASP A 92 -7.54 -14.89 10.29
C ASP A 92 -8.40 -14.30 9.16
N ILE A 93 -9.23 -15.15 8.56
CA ILE A 93 -10.12 -14.74 7.46
C ILE A 93 -11.10 -13.63 7.91
N VAL A 94 -11.43 -13.49 9.19
CA VAL A 94 -12.33 -12.40 9.62
C VAL A 94 -11.63 -11.05 9.54
N SER A 95 -10.32 -11.01 9.70
CA SER A 95 -9.46 -9.83 9.65
C SER A 95 -8.64 -9.77 8.35
N GLY A 96 -9.27 -9.97 7.19
CA GLY A 96 -8.57 -9.81 5.90
C GLY A 96 -7.57 -10.91 5.54
N GLY A 97 -7.45 -11.96 6.37
CA GLY A 97 -6.41 -12.98 6.27
C GLY A 97 -5.17 -12.67 7.10
N ALA A 98 -5.27 -11.75 8.06
CA ALA A 98 -4.13 -11.31 8.86
C ALA A 98 -3.46 -12.45 9.63
N ASP A 99 -2.13 -12.48 9.57
CA ASP A 99 -1.27 -13.37 10.35
C ASP A 99 -0.79 -12.69 11.63
N PHE A 100 -0.66 -11.35 11.60
CA PHE A 100 -0.16 -10.55 12.70
C PHE A 100 -1.05 -9.35 12.97
N TRP A 101 -1.12 -8.97 14.23
CA TRP A 101 -1.90 -7.85 14.70
C TRP A 101 -1.08 -7.00 15.66
N PHE A 102 -0.99 -5.70 15.38
CA PHE A 102 -0.54 -4.69 16.32
C PHE A 102 -1.74 -3.93 16.88
N GLY A 103 -1.69 -3.56 18.15
CA GLY A 103 -2.63 -2.60 18.72
C GLY A 103 -1.92 -1.65 19.67
N VAL A 104 -2.09 -0.35 19.47
CA VAL A 104 -1.51 0.69 20.34
C VAL A 104 -2.64 1.45 21.01
N ALA A 105 -2.63 1.53 22.34
CA ALA A 105 -3.63 2.26 23.12
C ALA A 105 -2.95 3.01 24.29
N GLY A 106 -3.02 4.34 24.26
CA GLY A 106 -2.31 5.20 25.22
C GLY A 106 -0.79 4.98 25.13
N ASP A 107 -0.17 4.64 26.26
CA ASP A 107 1.26 4.28 26.35
C ASP A 107 1.53 2.77 26.20
N GLY A 108 0.48 1.99 25.94
CA GLY A 108 0.53 0.53 25.83
C GLY A 108 0.46 0.03 24.39
N TYR A 109 1.02 -1.16 24.13
CA TYR A 109 0.85 -1.86 22.86
C TYR A 109 0.75 -3.39 23.02
N GLY A 110 0.03 -4.02 22.10
CA GLY A 110 -0.01 -5.47 21.89
C GLY A 110 0.63 -5.83 20.55
N PHE A 111 1.23 -7.02 20.48
CA PHE A 111 1.68 -7.63 19.24
C PHE A 111 1.40 -9.12 19.31
N GLN A 112 0.59 -9.62 18.39
CA GLN A 112 0.07 -10.99 18.40
C GLN A 112 0.18 -11.62 17.02
N ARG A 113 0.25 -12.95 16.99
CA ARG A 113 0.20 -13.76 15.78
C ARG A 113 -1.04 -14.64 15.81
N TYR A 114 -1.67 -14.85 14.67
CA TYR A 114 -2.74 -15.83 14.53
C TYR A 114 -2.15 -17.25 14.45
N ASP A 115 -2.66 -18.18 15.25
CA ASP A 115 -2.19 -19.57 15.26
C ASP A 115 -3.04 -20.54 14.44
N GLY A 116 -4.02 -20.02 13.70
CA GLY A 116 -5.04 -20.80 12.98
C GLY A 116 -6.37 -20.89 13.72
N ARG A 117 -6.45 -20.38 14.96
CA ARG A 117 -7.69 -20.32 15.74
C ARG A 117 -7.80 -19.06 16.58
N ASP A 118 -6.74 -18.70 17.28
CA ASP A 118 -6.73 -17.62 18.26
C ASP A 118 -5.53 -16.69 18.04
N TRP A 119 -5.66 -15.45 18.49
CA TRP A 119 -4.57 -14.49 18.56
C TRP A 119 -3.71 -14.77 19.79
N VAL A 120 -2.44 -15.11 19.57
CA VAL A 120 -1.49 -15.53 20.61
C VAL A 120 -0.27 -14.61 20.67
N ASP A 121 0.38 -14.57 21.84
CA ASP A 121 1.63 -13.83 22.02
C ASP A 121 2.72 -14.32 21.05
N THR A 122 3.48 -13.38 20.49
CA THR A 122 4.56 -13.61 19.52
C THR A 122 5.83 -12.82 19.93
N PRO A 123 7.03 -13.19 19.48
CA PRO A 123 8.24 -12.39 19.74
C PRO A 123 8.08 -10.93 19.28
N TYR A 124 8.57 -9.98 20.09
CA TYR A 124 8.41 -8.54 19.88
C TYR A 124 9.71 -7.74 20.16
N ALA A 125 10.86 -8.42 20.14
CA ALA A 125 12.16 -7.86 20.49
C ALA A 125 12.61 -6.72 19.56
N THR A 126 12.05 -6.64 18.35
CA THR A 126 12.37 -5.60 17.36
C THR A 126 11.29 -4.51 17.25
N VAL A 127 10.17 -4.69 17.96
CA VAL A 127 9.04 -3.76 17.90
C VAL A 127 9.38 -2.47 18.63
N THR A 128 9.20 -1.35 17.95
CA THR A 128 9.31 0.00 18.52
C THR A 128 8.10 0.83 18.12
N ILE A 129 7.51 1.50 19.10
CA ILE A 129 6.33 2.35 18.93
C ILE A 129 6.69 3.77 19.36
N SER A 130 6.25 4.77 18.59
CA SER A 130 6.37 6.18 18.99
C SER A 130 5.25 7.03 18.40
N GLY A 131 4.97 8.15 19.05
CA GLY A 131 3.92 9.08 18.61
C GLY A 131 2.57 8.83 19.28
N GLY A 132 1.50 9.14 18.56
CA GLY A 132 0.13 9.23 19.03
C GLY A 132 -0.50 10.58 18.67
N GLY A 133 -1.82 10.64 18.76
CA GLY A 133 -2.64 11.78 18.39
C GLY A 133 -2.65 12.06 16.90
N GLY A 134 -1.66 12.82 16.42
CA GLY A 134 -1.59 13.28 15.03
C GLY A 134 -0.80 12.35 14.09
N GLY A 135 0.05 11.50 14.67
CA GLY A 135 0.86 10.57 13.91
C GLY A 135 1.44 9.48 14.80
N LEU A 136 1.34 8.24 14.36
CA LEU A 136 1.79 7.05 15.06
C LEU A 136 2.83 6.34 14.18
N THR A 137 3.92 5.87 14.79
CA THR A 137 4.94 5.08 14.09
C THR A 137 5.11 3.74 14.77
N ILE A 138 4.96 2.68 13.98
CA ILE A 138 5.19 1.29 14.37
C ILE A 138 6.34 0.76 13.52
N SER A 139 7.36 0.21 14.16
CA SER A 139 8.55 -0.30 13.47
C SER A 139 8.86 -1.70 13.99
N VAL A 140 9.01 -2.66 13.08
CA VAL A 140 9.23 -4.08 13.37
C VAL A 140 10.12 -4.72 12.30
N ASN A 141 11.00 -5.63 12.69
CA ASN A 141 11.79 -6.39 11.72
C ASN A 141 10.94 -7.50 11.11
N ARG A 142 11.06 -7.71 9.79
CA ARG A 142 10.38 -8.80 9.09
C ARG A 142 10.67 -10.18 9.67
N SER A 143 11.77 -10.37 10.40
CA SER A 143 12.05 -11.63 11.13
C SER A 143 10.97 -11.97 12.16
N GLU A 144 10.28 -10.97 12.71
CA GLU A 144 9.13 -11.14 13.61
C GLU A 144 7.78 -11.16 12.87
N LEU A 145 7.80 -11.01 11.54
CA LEU A 145 6.64 -11.07 10.63
C LEU A 145 6.78 -12.24 9.62
N GLY A 146 7.30 -13.38 10.07
CA GLY A 146 7.43 -14.57 9.21
C GLY A 146 8.45 -14.44 8.07
N ASN A 147 9.33 -13.42 8.11
CA ASN A 147 10.24 -13.05 7.02
C ASN A 147 9.52 -12.73 5.70
N THR A 148 8.40 -12.01 5.76
CA THR A 148 7.66 -11.59 4.57
C THR A 148 8.43 -10.65 3.61
N ASP A 149 8.22 -10.81 2.30
CA ASP A 149 8.64 -9.89 1.24
C ASP A 149 7.47 -9.04 0.69
N ASP A 150 6.24 -9.52 0.84
CA ASP A 150 5.02 -8.93 0.34
C ASP A 150 3.91 -9.19 1.36
N PHE A 151 3.13 -8.17 1.68
CA PHE A 151 2.04 -8.31 2.65
C PHE A 151 0.85 -7.42 2.27
N ASN A 152 -0.32 -7.80 2.76
CA ASN A 152 -1.47 -6.92 2.82
C ASN A 152 -1.55 -6.33 4.23
N PHE A 153 -2.04 -5.10 4.33
CA PHE A 153 -2.25 -4.46 5.63
C PHE A 153 -3.41 -3.48 5.57
N ASP A 154 -4.02 -3.24 6.72
CA ASP A 154 -4.93 -2.14 6.98
C ASP A 154 -4.52 -1.48 8.30
N VAL A 155 -5.17 -0.37 8.60
CA VAL A 155 -5.07 0.33 9.88
C VAL A 155 -6.47 0.61 10.34
N GLU A 156 -6.83 0.17 11.54
CA GLU A 156 -8.11 0.53 12.12
C GLU A 156 -7.91 1.43 13.34
N THR A 157 -8.92 2.23 13.64
CA THR A 157 -9.06 2.82 14.97
C THR A 157 -10.30 2.29 15.64
N ILE A 158 -10.20 2.07 16.95
CA ILE A 158 -11.27 1.47 17.74
C ILE A 158 -11.41 2.27 19.04
N GLN A 159 -12.63 2.72 19.32
CA GLN A 159 -12.99 3.24 20.64
C GLN A 159 -13.39 2.07 21.55
N LEU A 160 -12.60 1.81 22.60
CA LEU A 160 -12.76 0.68 23.52
C LEU A 160 -13.79 0.93 24.66
N VAL A 161 -14.74 1.85 24.48
CA VAL A 161 -15.70 2.21 25.54
C VAL A 161 -16.94 1.33 25.44
N GLY A 162 -17.06 0.32 26.30
CA GLY A 162 -18.21 -0.60 26.32
C GLY A 162 -18.03 -1.83 25.42
N GLN A 163 -18.75 -2.92 25.74
CA GLN A 163 -18.54 -4.24 25.11
C GLN A 163 -18.98 -4.33 23.63
N ASP A 164 -19.77 -3.38 23.15
CA ASP A 164 -20.44 -3.42 21.83
C ASP A 164 -19.89 -2.40 20.82
N ASP A 165 -18.80 -1.70 21.14
CA ASP A 165 -18.38 -0.47 20.42
C ASP A 165 -17.24 -0.66 19.41
N PHE A 166 -16.93 -1.90 18.99
CA PHE A 166 -15.92 -2.18 17.93
C PHE A 166 -16.23 -1.54 16.56
N ASN A 167 -17.43 -0.98 16.37
CA ASN A 167 -17.84 -0.27 15.16
C ASN A 167 -17.69 1.26 15.27
N LYS A 168 -17.05 1.77 16.33
CA LYS A 168 -16.86 3.21 16.55
C LYS A 168 -15.40 3.59 16.32
N GLY A 169 -15.06 3.71 15.06
CA GLY A 169 -13.77 4.23 14.63
C GLY A 169 -13.68 4.23 13.13
N ASP A 170 -12.51 3.89 12.64
CA ASP A 170 -12.11 4.12 11.26
C ASP A 170 -11.37 2.93 10.70
N SER A 171 -11.42 2.73 9.40
CA SER A 171 -10.72 1.66 8.70
C SER A 171 -10.03 2.26 7.48
N ALA A 172 -8.71 2.12 7.42
CA ALA A 172 -7.88 2.56 6.31
C ALA A 172 -7.23 1.34 5.64
N PRO A 173 -7.67 0.92 4.44
CA PRO A 173 -8.70 1.57 3.63
C PRO A 173 -10.13 1.31 4.15
N ASP A 174 -11.08 2.15 3.74
CA ASP A 174 -12.53 1.97 3.94
C ASP A 174 -13.01 0.53 3.68
N VAL A 175 -12.37 -0.14 2.71
CA VAL A 175 -12.75 -1.44 2.20
C VAL A 175 -11.48 -2.26 1.91
N GLY A 176 -11.23 -3.26 2.75
CA GLY A 176 -10.26 -4.32 2.50
C GLY A 176 -8.90 -3.98 3.06
N MET A 177 -7.84 -4.30 2.32
CA MET A 177 -6.47 -4.04 2.74
C MET A 177 -5.70 -3.38 1.61
N TYR A 178 -4.69 -2.59 1.96
CA TYR A 178 -3.65 -2.15 1.06
C TYR A 178 -2.67 -3.29 0.75
N ASN A 179 -1.98 -3.24 -0.39
CA ASN A 179 -0.86 -4.14 -0.69
C ASN A 179 0.48 -3.43 -0.54
N TYR A 180 1.49 -4.12 -0.01
CA TYR A 180 2.87 -3.65 0.04
C TYR A 180 3.86 -4.73 -0.37
N SER A 181 4.87 -4.34 -1.12
CA SER A 181 6.00 -5.16 -1.54
C SER A 181 7.29 -4.43 -1.16
N LEU A 182 8.17 -5.12 -0.45
CA LEU A 182 9.48 -4.58 -0.05
C LEU A 182 10.36 -4.23 -1.25
N ASP A 183 10.18 -4.92 -2.39
CA ASP A 183 10.94 -4.66 -3.61
C ASP A 183 10.34 -3.55 -4.47
N ALA A 184 9.01 -3.39 -4.43
CA ALA A 184 8.34 -2.35 -5.20
C ALA A 184 8.25 -1.01 -4.44
N HIS A 185 8.55 -0.99 -3.14
CA HIS A 185 8.34 0.14 -2.22
C HIS A 185 6.90 0.69 -2.33
N GLY A 186 5.93 -0.23 -2.34
CA GLY A 186 4.52 0.00 -2.60
C GLY A 186 3.84 -1.29 -3.10
N PRO A 187 2.64 -1.23 -3.70
CA PRO A 187 1.96 -2.44 -4.16
C PRO A 187 2.66 -3.11 -5.35
N LEU A 188 2.64 -4.45 -5.39
CA LEU A 188 3.12 -5.20 -6.55
C LEU A 188 2.13 -5.08 -7.74
N ILE A 189 2.43 -4.19 -8.69
CA ILE A 189 1.57 -4.02 -9.87
C ILE A 189 1.76 -5.21 -10.82
N GLY A 190 0.82 -6.15 -10.88
CA GLY A 190 0.93 -7.39 -11.67
C GLY A 190 0.78 -7.16 -13.17
N SER A 191 -0.30 -6.48 -13.58
CA SER A 191 -0.60 -6.15 -14.97
C SER A 191 -1.44 -4.89 -15.08
N ILE A 192 -1.55 -4.36 -16.31
CA ILE A 192 -2.42 -3.22 -16.64
C ILE A 192 -3.41 -3.60 -17.72
N GLU A 193 -4.64 -3.13 -17.57
CA GLU A 193 -5.61 -3.08 -18.66
C GLU A 193 -5.56 -1.70 -19.29
N VAL A 194 -5.70 -1.66 -20.62
CA VAL A 194 -5.65 -0.40 -21.37
C VAL A 194 -6.80 -0.29 -22.35
N ARG A 195 -7.31 0.94 -22.48
CA ARG A 195 -8.19 1.33 -23.58
C ARG A 195 -7.39 2.05 -24.65
N THR A 196 -7.65 1.71 -25.91
CA THR A 196 -7.03 2.39 -27.05
C THR A 196 -8.04 3.23 -27.82
N THR A 197 -7.55 4.27 -28.49
CA THR A 197 -8.34 5.08 -29.42
C THR A 197 -7.55 5.27 -30.72
N PRO A 198 -8.06 4.83 -31.88
CA PRO A 198 -9.30 4.06 -32.03
C PRO A 198 -9.19 2.66 -31.42
N SER A 199 -10.33 2.08 -31.00
CA SER A 199 -10.38 0.78 -30.29
C SER A 199 -9.84 -0.39 -31.10
N ALA A 200 -9.92 -0.31 -32.43
CA ALA A 200 -9.33 -1.29 -33.34
C ALA A 200 -7.79 -1.24 -33.42
N GLY A 201 -7.14 -0.32 -32.70
CA GLY A 201 -5.69 -0.13 -32.73
C GLY A 201 -5.21 0.97 -33.68
N PRO A 202 -3.88 1.16 -33.80
CA PRO A 202 -3.32 2.26 -34.57
C PRO A 202 -3.60 2.13 -36.07
N LYS A 203 -3.94 3.25 -36.71
CA LYS A 203 -4.16 3.34 -38.16
C LYS A 203 -3.11 4.26 -38.80
N ALA A 204 -2.61 3.88 -39.96
CA ALA A 204 -1.62 4.70 -40.67
C ALA A 204 -2.13 6.14 -40.92
N GLY A 205 -1.32 7.15 -40.56
CA GLY A 205 -1.65 8.57 -40.73
C GLY A 205 -2.66 9.13 -39.72
N LYS A 206 -3.11 8.35 -38.73
CA LYS A 206 -4.07 8.77 -37.70
C LYS A 206 -3.40 8.91 -36.34
N ALA A 207 -4.07 9.62 -35.43
CA ALA A 207 -3.69 9.61 -34.03
C ALA A 207 -4.03 8.24 -33.41
N PHE A 208 -3.21 7.83 -32.45
CA PHE A 208 -3.38 6.62 -31.66
C PHE A 208 -3.08 6.93 -30.20
N SER A 209 -4.04 6.68 -29.32
CA SER A 209 -3.92 6.93 -27.88
C SER A 209 -4.08 5.63 -27.09
N VAL A 210 -3.35 5.51 -25.99
CA VAL A 210 -3.42 4.38 -25.05
C VAL A 210 -3.59 4.93 -23.63
N VAL A 211 -4.60 4.49 -22.91
CA VAL A 211 -4.92 4.98 -21.56
C VAL A 211 -5.09 3.76 -20.64
N PRO A 212 -4.43 3.71 -19.47
CA PRO A 212 -4.66 2.65 -18.49
C PRO A 212 -6.08 2.77 -17.93
N THR A 213 -6.76 1.64 -17.79
CA THR A 213 -8.13 1.59 -17.26
C THR A 213 -8.25 0.77 -16.01
N ASN A 214 -7.33 -0.15 -15.74
CA ASN A 214 -7.34 -0.94 -14.52
C ASN A 214 -5.92 -1.45 -14.20
N LEU A 215 -5.61 -1.61 -12.92
CA LEU A 215 -4.43 -2.27 -12.40
C LEU A 215 -4.83 -3.61 -11.79
N LYS A 216 -4.04 -4.64 -12.02
CA LYS A 216 -4.15 -5.91 -11.31
C LYS A 216 -3.13 -5.93 -10.18
N LEU A 217 -3.61 -5.92 -8.95
CA LEU A 217 -2.81 -6.05 -7.73
C LEU A 217 -2.94 -7.46 -7.14
N PRO A 218 -2.13 -7.84 -6.13
CA PRO A 218 -2.35 -9.06 -5.37
C PRO A 218 -3.76 -9.08 -4.75
N PRO A 219 -4.35 -10.27 -4.56
CA PRO A 219 -5.68 -10.38 -4.01
C PRO A 219 -5.73 -9.82 -2.58
N THR A 220 -6.81 -9.13 -2.27
CA THR A 220 -7.24 -8.78 -0.92
C THR A 220 -8.67 -9.28 -0.77
N GLN A 221 -9.16 -9.45 0.47
CA GLN A 221 -10.42 -10.16 0.75
C GLN A 221 -11.63 -9.64 -0.06
N LEU A 222 -11.61 -8.36 -0.44
CA LEU A 222 -12.67 -7.68 -1.20
C LEU A 222 -12.52 -7.69 -2.73
N LEU A 223 -11.39 -8.13 -3.29
CA LEU A 223 -11.24 -8.27 -4.74
C LEU A 223 -12.00 -9.49 -5.32
N SER A 224 -12.73 -10.23 -4.48
CA SER A 224 -13.51 -11.41 -4.86
C SER A 224 -14.96 -11.10 -5.30
N THR A 225 -15.48 -9.89 -5.06
CA THR A 225 -16.88 -9.50 -5.37
C THR A 225 -16.96 -8.26 -6.28
N GLY A 226 -16.44 -8.36 -7.50
CA GLY A 226 -16.66 -7.32 -8.52
C GLY A 226 -15.95 -5.99 -8.25
N ALA A 227 -14.69 -6.09 -7.80
CA ALA A 227 -13.77 -5.02 -7.44
C ALA A 227 -13.99 -3.66 -8.13
N ALA A 228 -13.96 -2.59 -7.34
CA ALA A 228 -13.78 -1.24 -7.85
C ALA A 228 -12.58 -1.20 -8.82
N THR A 229 -12.73 -0.46 -9.92
CA THR A 229 -11.64 -0.31 -10.89
C THR A 229 -10.49 0.45 -10.25
N ILE A 230 -9.32 -0.18 -10.16
CA ILE A 230 -8.11 0.43 -9.60
C ILE A 230 -7.36 1.10 -10.74
N VAL A 231 -7.29 2.43 -10.73
CA VAL A 231 -6.55 3.19 -11.75
C VAL A 231 -5.24 3.73 -11.18
N PRO A 232 -4.18 3.88 -12.00
CA PRO A 232 -2.94 4.46 -11.52
C PRO A 232 -3.09 5.94 -11.17
N ASP A 233 -2.35 6.40 -10.15
CA ASP A 233 -2.29 7.81 -9.75
C ASP A 233 -1.74 8.67 -10.89
N THR A 234 -0.69 8.15 -11.55
CA THR A 234 -0.10 8.79 -12.73
C THR A 234 0.38 7.75 -13.73
N TYR A 235 0.54 8.16 -14.99
CA TYR A 235 1.13 7.31 -16.02
C TYR A 235 1.83 8.14 -17.09
N SER A 236 2.80 7.52 -17.76
CA SER A 236 3.53 8.09 -18.90
C SER A 236 3.83 7.06 -19.97
N CYS A 237 3.99 7.48 -21.22
CA CYS A 237 4.27 6.58 -22.33
C CYS A 237 5.49 7.00 -23.17
N LYS A 238 6.25 6.00 -23.60
CA LYS A 238 7.28 6.12 -24.64
C LYS A 238 6.94 5.16 -25.77
N ALA A 239 6.81 5.66 -27.00
CA ALA A 239 6.49 4.82 -28.14
C ALA A 239 7.61 4.78 -29.18
N THR A 240 7.79 3.61 -29.79
CA THR A 240 8.65 3.41 -30.95
C THR A 240 7.93 2.67 -32.07
N LEU A 241 8.30 2.98 -33.31
CA LEU A 241 7.87 2.30 -34.52
C LEU A 241 9.11 1.91 -35.32
N LYS A 242 9.37 0.60 -35.47
CA LYS A 242 10.63 0.09 -36.04
C LYS A 242 11.88 0.68 -35.34
N GLY A 243 11.84 0.78 -34.02
CA GLY A 243 12.93 1.37 -33.22
C GLY A 243 13.05 2.89 -33.29
N LYS A 244 12.28 3.59 -34.14
CA LYS A 244 12.25 5.06 -34.17
C LYS A 244 11.23 5.60 -33.18
N ARG A 245 11.63 6.54 -32.35
CA ARG A 245 10.75 7.21 -31.39
C ARG A 245 9.57 7.89 -32.11
N LEU A 246 8.38 7.73 -31.56
CA LEU A 246 7.21 8.53 -31.90
C LEU A 246 7.06 9.63 -30.84
N ALA A 247 6.81 10.86 -31.29
CA ALA A 247 6.51 11.97 -30.38
C ALA A 247 5.15 11.73 -29.70
N GLY A 248 5.16 11.74 -28.37
CA GLY A 248 3.97 11.61 -27.54
C GLY A 248 3.40 12.98 -27.17
N SER A 249 2.08 13.05 -27.05
CA SER A 249 1.33 14.25 -26.62
C SER A 249 0.15 13.87 -25.71
N GLY A 250 -0.52 14.86 -25.12
CA GLY A 250 -1.62 14.67 -24.18
C GLY A 250 -1.19 14.14 -22.82
N THR A 251 -2.15 13.68 -22.00
CA THR A 251 -1.89 13.13 -20.66
C THR A 251 -0.89 11.97 -20.74
N GLY A 252 0.18 12.07 -19.95
CA GLY A 252 1.28 11.09 -19.92
C GLY A 252 2.08 10.98 -21.22
N GLY A 253 1.85 11.83 -22.23
CA GLY A 253 2.45 11.68 -23.55
C GLY A 253 1.97 10.43 -24.30
N CYS A 254 0.79 9.90 -23.97
CA CYS A 254 0.28 8.61 -24.47
C CYS A 254 -0.54 8.70 -25.76
N THR A 255 -0.52 9.85 -26.44
CA THR A 255 -1.10 10.02 -27.79
C THR A 255 0.00 10.18 -28.81
N PHE A 256 -0.04 9.39 -29.87
CA PHE A 256 0.98 9.34 -30.91
C PHE A 256 0.38 9.58 -32.29
N ARG A 257 1.06 10.36 -33.13
CA ARG A 257 0.73 10.44 -34.55
C ARG A 257 1.42 9.32 -35.31
N VAL A 258 0.64 8.38 -35.85
CA VAL A 258 1.17 7.26 -36.63
C VAL A 258 1.56 7.75 -38.03
N PRO A 259 2.81 7.57 -38.49
CA PRO A 259 3.20 8.01 -39.83
C PRO A 259 2.38 7.30 -40.92
N LYS A 260 2.09 7.99 -42.03
CA LYS A 260 1.26 7.46 -43.13
C LYS A 260 2.00 6.47 -44.04
N LYS A 261 3.31 6.67 -44.26
CA LYS A 261 4.08 5.94 -45.29
C LYS A 261 4.83 4.75 -44.70
N LYS A 262 4.72 3.58 -45.33
CA LYS A 262 5.48 2.34 -45.02
C LYS A 262 5.32 1.84 -43.57
N THR A 263 4.15 2.08 -42.98
CA THR A 263 3.82 1.77 -41.58
C THR A 263 2.76 0.67 -41.42
N GLN A 264 1.93 0.42 -42.43
CA GLN A 264 0.95 -0.67 -42.41
C GLN A 264 1.63 -2.03 -42.18
N GLY A 265 1.03 -2.86 -41.32
CA GLY A 265 1.56 -4.15 -40.90
C GLY A 265 2.79 -4.07 -39.98
N LYS A 266 3.18 -2.87 -39.53
CA LYS A 266 4.30 -2.68 -38.59
C LYS A 266 3.78 -2.58 -37.15
N LYS A 267 4.67 -2.83 -36.19
CA LYS A 267 4.35 -2.80 -34.77
C LYS A 267 4.79 -1.48 -34.13
N ILE A 268 3.90 -0.88 -33.36
CA ILE A 268 4.22 0.17 -32.40
C ILE A 268 4.46 -0.52 -31.06
N LEU A 269 5.63 -0.29 -30.46
CA LEU A 269 5.92 -0.66 -29.08
C LEU A 269 5.73 0.58 -28.21
N VAL A 270 4.78 0.52 -27.28
CA VAL A 270 4.54 1.54 -26.26
C VAL A 270 5.01 0.99 -24.93
N VAL A 271 5.99 1.63 -24.30
CA VAL A 271 6.32 1.36 -22.89
C VAL A 271 5.51 2.34 -22.04
N MET A 272 4.53 1.83 -21.31
CA MET A 272 3.71 2.59 -20.38
C MET A 272 4.29 2.42 -18.97
N THR A 273 4.72 3.51 -18.34
CA THR A 273 5.12 3.52 -16.92
C THR A 273 3.96 4.05 -16.11
N VAL A 274 3.49 3.28 -15.13
CA VAL A 274 2.42 3.66 -14.21
C VAL A 274 2.99 3.81 -12.81
N ALA A 275 2.42 4.74 -12.03
CA ALA A 275 2.68 4.87 -10.60
C ALA A 275 1.36 4.77 -9.82
N TYR A 276 1.39 4.04 -8.71
CA TYR A 276 0.24 3.83 -7.84
C TYR A 276 0.72 3.54 -6.41
N GLN A 277 0.23 4.31 -5.44
CA GLN A 277 0.57 4.16 -4.00
C GLN A 277 2.08 4.01 -3.77
N GLY A 278 2.88 4.91 -4.34
CA GLY A 278 4.35 4.92 -4.20
C GLY A 278 5.09 3.97 -5.13
N ALA A 279 4.48 2.85 -5.55
CA ALA A 279 5.10 1.91 -6.50
C ALA A 279 5.10 2.47 -7.93
N THR A 280 6.13 2.12 -8.71
CA THR A 280 6.22 2.44 -10.14
C THR A 280 6.58 1.20 -10.95
N LYS A 281 5.88 0.94 -12.06
CA LYS A 281 6.20 -0.17 -12.97
C LYS A 281 5.99 0.17 -14.44
N ALA A 282 6.87 -0.36 -15.29
CA ALA A 282 6.82 -0.18 -16.74
C ALA A 282 6.31 -1.45 -17.45
N PHE A 283 5.36 -1.27 -18.38
CA PHE A 283 4.72 -2.32 -19.15
C PHE A 283 4.96 -2.11 -20.65
N PRO A 284 5.57 -3.08 -21.36
CA PRO A 284 5.67 -3.06 -22.81
C PRO A 284 4.35 -3.52 -23.44
N LEU A 285 3.72 -2.64 -24.21
CA LEU A 285 2.48 -2.87 -24.96
C LEU A 285 2.78 -2.83 -26.45
N THR A 286 2.28 -3.82 -27.20
CA THR A 286 2.56 -3.93 -28.64
C THR A 286 1.27 -3.87 -29.46
N PHE A 287 1.23 -2.98 -30.45
CA PHE A 287 0.07 -2.78 -31.32
C PHE A 287 0.45 -2.87 -32.79
N SER A 288 -0.34 -3.60 -33.58
CA SER A 288 -0.18 -3.68 -35.03
C SER A 288 -0.88 -2.53 -35.74
N VAL A 289 -0.18 -1.87 -36.66
CA VAL A 289 -0.73 -0.78 -37.48
C VAL A 289 -1.52 -1.37 -38.64
N SER A 290 -2.80 -0.97 -38.74
CA SER A 290 -3.69 -1.26 -39.87
C SER A 290 -3.65 -0.19 -40.96
#